data_AF-A0A968HX17-F1
#
_entry.id   AF-A0A968HX17-F1
#
_cell.length_a   1.000
_cell.length_b   1.000
_cell.length_c   1.000
_cell.angle_alpha   90.00
_cell.angle_beta   90.00
_cell.angle_gamma   90.00
#
_symmetry.space_group_name_H-M   'P 1'
#
loop_
_entity.id
_entity.type
_entity.pdbx_description
1 polymer ?
#
loop_
_entity_poly.entity_id
_entity_poly.type
_entity_poly.pdbx_seq_one_letter_code
_entity_poly.pdbx_strand_id
1 'polypeptide(L)'
;MTASLAAIKQLEAQWGQEMPILVHSDLSLVTADLELIHPSFWRSQNLDPTRNALRHLLIRNHITGCTVVINTALRELALPIPNSAFMHDWWLGLVAAAFGKIAYLGHHPPI
;
A
#
# COMPACT_ATOMS: atom_id res chain seq x y z
N MET A 1 5.28 -7.04 -9.85
CA MET A 1 4.29 -6.21 -10.58
C MET A 1 3.03 -6.99 -10.98
N THR A 2 3.14 -8.22 -11.49
CA THR A 2 1.97 -9.02 -11.93
C THR A 2 0.95 -9.33 -10.84
N ALA A 3 1.41 -9.69 -9.62
CA ALA A 3 0.51 -10.02 -8.50
C ALA A 3 -0.32 -8.81 -8.03
N SER A 4 0.29 -7.64 -7.88
CA SER A 4 -0.41 -6.42 -7.46
C SER A 4 -1.47 -5.97 -8.48
N LEU A 5 -1.18 -6.08 -9.78
CA LEU A 5 -2.16 -5.78 -10.84
C LEU A 5 -3.32 -6.79 -10.87
N ALA A 6 -3.03 -8.08 -10.65
CA ALA A 6 -4.07 -9.09 -10.52
C ALA A 6 -4.98 -8.81 -9.31
N ALA A 7 -4.40 -8.40 -8.19
CA ALA A 7 -5.15 -8.01 -7.00
C ALA A 7 -6.04 -6.79 -7.24
N ILE A 8 -5.55 -5.76 -7.95
CA ILE A 8 -6.38 -4.61 -8.37
C ILE A 8 -7.59 -5.10 -9.17
N LYS A 9 -7.38 -5.90 -10.21
CA LYS A 9 -8.48 -6.40 -11.07
C LYS A 9 -9.49 -7.23 -10.29
N GLN A 10 -9.03 -8.07 -9.35
CA GLN A 10 -9.91 -8.86 -8.50
C GLN A 10 -10.78 -7.96 -7.60
N LEU A 11 -10.17 -6.94 -7.00
CA LEU A 11 -10.89 -5.99 -6.15
C LEU A 11 -11.87 -5.12 -6.95
N GLU A 12 -11.51 -4.70 -8.16
CA GLU A 12 -12.41 -4.02 -9.09
C GLU A 12 -13.60 -4.90 -9.49
N ALA A 13 -13.36 -6.19 -9.76
CA ALA A 13 -14.44 -7.14 -10.03
C ALA A 13 -15.37 -7.36 -8.83
N GLN A 14 -14.83 -7.27 -7.60
CA GLN A 14 -15.60 -7.45 -6.37
C GLN A 14 -16.37 -6.19 -5.95
N TRP A 15 -15.79 -5.01 -6.10
CA TRP A 15 -16.30 -3.75 -5.52
C TRP A 15 -16.72 -2.71 -6.57
N GLY A 16 -16.46 -2.97 -7.85
CA GLY A 16 -16.69 -2.03 -8.96
C GLY A 16 -15.45 -1.21 -9.32
N GLN A 17 -15.38 -0.75 -10.57
CA GLN A 17 -14.25 0.04 -11.08
C GLN A 17 -14.18 1.45 -10.48
N GLU A 18 -15.30 1.99 -9.99
CA GLU A 18 -15.39 3.30 -9.34
C GLU A 18 -14.98 3.26 -7.85
N MET A 19 -14.79 2.07 -7.28
CA MET A 19 -14.29 1.93 -5.91
C MET A 19 -12.81 2.35 -5.86
N PRO A 20 -12.41 3.32 -5.02
CA PRO A 20 -11.00 3.63 -4.81
C PRO A 20 -10.26 2.43 -4.20
N ILE A 21 -9.21 1.94 -4.86
CA ILE A 21 -8.46 0.76 -4.42
C ILE A 21 -6.96 1.08 -4.36
N LEU A 22 -6.35 0.70 -3.24
CA LEU A 22 -4.90 0.69 -3.04
C LEU A 22 -4.46 -0.74 -2.69
N VAL A 23 -3.46 -1.23 -3.41
CA VAL A 23 -2.74 -2.46 -3.07
C VAL A 23 -1.30 -2.09 -2.77
N HIS A 24 -0.75 -2.57 -1.65
CA HIS A 24 0.67 -2.46 -1.36
C HIS A 24 1.26 -3.80 -0.95
N SER A 25 2.59 -3.91 -0.88
CA SER A 25 3.25 -5.15 -0.44
C SER A 25 4.33 -4.89 0.58
N ASP A 26 4.82 -5.97 1.18
CA ASP A 26 6.09 -5.94 1.91
C ASP A 26 7.25 -5.70 0.95
N LEU A 27 8.40 -5.31 1.50
CA LEU A 27 9.65 -5.14 0.76
C LEU A 27 10.82 -5.70 1.55
N SER A 28 11.88 -6.12 0.86
CA SER A 28 13.14 -6.50 1.48
C SER A 28 14.02 -5.27 1.68
N LEU A 29 14.70 -5.20 2.81
CA LEU A 29 15.75 -4.21 3.07
C LEU A 29 17.06 -4.73 2.49
N VAL A 30 17.71 -3.92 1.68
CA VAL A 30 18.97 -4.24 1.02
C VAL A 30 19.97 -3.09 1.14
N THR A 31 21.26 -3.39 1.04
CA THR A 31 22.33 -2.39 0.94
C THR A 31 22.31 -1.71 -0.43
N ALA A 32 23.18 -0.70 -0.62
CA ALA A 32 23.37 -0.07 -1.93
C ALA A 32 23.85 -1.08 -3.00
N ASP A 33 24.60 -2.10 -2.59
CA ASP A 33 25.10 -3.18 -3.45
C ASP A 33 24.08 -4.33 -3.61
N LEU A 34 22.82 -4.12 -3.19
CA LEU A 34 21.72 -5.08 -3.24
C LEU A 34 21.89 -6.33 -2.36
N GLU A 35 22.78 -6.28 -1.38
CA GLU A 35 22.92 -7.35 -0.39
C GLU A 35 21.78 -7.31 0.63
N LEU A 36 21.24 -8.47 1.00
CA LEU A 36 20.07 -8.56 1.89
C LEU A 36 20.43 -8.14 3.32
N ILE A 37 19.76 -7.09 3.83
CA ILE A 37 19.81 -6.68 5.23
C ILE A 37 18.69 -7.37 6.02
N HIS A 38 17.47 -7.36 5.49
CA HIS A 38 16.32 -8.02 6.13
C HIS A 38 15.26 -8.43 5.09
N PRO A 39 14.69 -9.64 5.15
CA PRO A 39 13.75 -10.15 4.15
C PRO A 39 12.34 -9.53 4.20
N SER A 40 12.09 -8.57 5.10
CA SER A 40 10.76 -8.00 5.33
C SER A 40 10.84 -6.71 6.11
N PHE A 41 10.45 -5.61 5.50
CA PHE A 41 10.41 -4.32 6.14
C PHE A 41 9.38 -4.30 7.26
N TRP A 42 8.21 -4.91 7.05
CA TRP A 42 7.19 -4.99 8.07
C TRP A 42 7.69 -5.68 9.34
N ARG A 43 8.37 -6.83 9.21
CA ARG A 43 8.97 -7.52 10.37
C ARG A 43 10.07 -6.70 11.01
N SER A 44 10.95 -6.07 10.22
CA SER A 44 12.06 -5.27 10.75
C SER A 44 11.60 -4.06 11.58
N GLN A 45 10.45 -3.48 11.22
CA GLN A 45 9.88 -2.30 11.85
C GLN A 45 8.72 -2.63 12.80
N ASN A 46 8.42 -3.92 13.01
CA ASN A 46 7.26 -4.37 13.77
C ASN A 46 5.95 -3.68 13.32
N LEU A 47 5.68 -3.74 12.00
CA LEU A 47 4.49 -3.20 11.35
C LEU A 47 3.48 -4.33 11.12
N ASP A 48 2.21 -4.01 11.33
CA ASP A 48 1.10 -4.92 11.11
C ASP A 48 0.27 -4.42 9.91
N PRO A 49 0.38 -5.06 8.73
CA PRO A 49 -0.30 -4.62 7.51
C PRO A 49 -1.82 -4.77 7.60
N THR A 50 -2.34 -5.53 8.57
CA THR A 50 -3.79 -5.67 8.79
C THR A 50 -4.39 -4.40 9.39
N ARG A 51 -3.56 -3.53 10.00
CA ARG A 51 -3.99 -2.27 10.62
C ARG A 51 -4.11 -1.14 9.60
N ASN A 52 -4.93 -1.34 8.57
CA ASN A 52 -5.12 -0.41 7.46
C ASN A 52 -6.34 0.53 7.58
N ALA A 53 -7.11 0.43 8.67
CA ALA A 53 -8.20 1.37 8.94
C ALA A 53 -7.66 2.81 9.15
N LEU A 54 -8.47 3.82 8.78
CA LEU A 54 -8.07 5.23 8.84
C LEU A 54 -7.46 5.64 10.19
N ARG A 55 -8.10 5.27 11.31
CA ARG A 55 -7.59 5.56 12.66
C ARG A 55 -6.18 5.02 12.94
N HIS A 56 -5.82 3.89 12.34
CA HIS A 56 -4.51 3.29 12.51
C HIS A 56 -3.47 4.03 11.66
N LEU A 57 -3.82 4.33 10.40
CA LEU A 57 -2.91 5.04 9.48
C LEU A 57 -2.67 6.50 9.88
N LEU A 58 -3.62 7.14 10.55
CA LEU A 58 -3.43 8.48 11.14
C LEU A 58 -2.34 8.51 12.22
N ILE A 59 -2.19 7.42 12.98
CA ILE A 59 -1.19 7.32 14.06
C ILE A 59 0.13 6.80 13.52
N ARG A 60 0.08 5.74 12.68
CA ARG A 60 1.26 5.07 12.16
C ARG A 60 0.97 4.53 10.76
N ASN A 61 1.30 5.34 9.76
CA ASN A 61 1.18 4.92 8.37
C ASN A 61 2.33 3.96 8.02
N HIS A 62 1.98 2.77 7.54
CA HIS A 62 2.92 1.72 7.16
C HIS A 62 2.98 1.48 5.65
N ILE A 63 2.30 2.32 4.85
CA ILE A 63 2.30 2.22 3.39
C ILE A 63 3.60 2.84 2.85
N THR A 64 4.22 2.12 1.92
CA THR A 64 5.51 2.47 1.30
C THR A 64 5.35 2.58 -0.21
N GLY A 65 5.66 3.73 -0.80
CA GLY A 65 5.28 4.07 -2.16
C GLY A 65 5.86 3.15 -3.24
N CYS A 66 7.07 2.61 -3.04
CA CYS A 66 7.68 1.68 -3.99
C CYS A 66 6.93 0.34 -4.13
N THR A 67 5.99 0.05 -3.23
CA THR A 67 5.17 -1.18 -3.28
C THR A 67 3.72 -0.92 -3.66
N VAL A 68 3.33 0.34 -3.86
CA VAL A 68 1.93 0.75 -4.09
C VAL A 68 1.53 0.60 -5.55
N VAL A 69 0.34 0.06 -5.76
CA VAL A 69 -0.44 0.14 -6.99
C VAL A 69 -1.83 0.66 -6.65
N ILE A 70 -2.34 1.60 -7.44
CA ILE A 70 -3.67 2.20 -7.26
C ILE A 70 -4.48 2.03 -8.54
N ASN A 71 -5.81 2.04 -8.42
CA ASN A 71 -6.68 2.12 -9.58
C ASN A 71 -7.00 3.57 -9.97
N THR A 72 -7.67 3.73 -11.12
CA THR A 72 -8.07 5.03 -11.66
C THR A 72 -8.95 5.82 -10.70
N ALA A 73 -9.93 5.18 -10.05
CA ALA A 73 -10.82 5.85 -9.11
C ALA A 73 -10.08 6.49 -7.93
N LEU A 74 -9.11 5.78 -7.33
CA LEU A 74 -8.30 6.36 -6.26
C LEU A 74 -7.41 7.51 -6.75
N ARG A 75 -6.84 7.38 -7.95
CA ARG A 75 -6.05 8.46 -8.56
C ARG A 75 -6.89 9.72 -8.76
N GLU A 76 -8.10 9.59 -9.29
CA GLU A 76 -8.99 10.73 -9.56
C GLU A 76 -9.46 11.40 -8.26
N LEU A 77 -9.72 10.61 -7.21
CA LEU A 77 -10.12 11.13 -5.92
C LEU A 77 -8.98 11.80 -5.15
N ALA A 78 -7.76 11.28 -5.24
CA ALA A 78 -6.64 11.71 -4.41
C ALA A 78 -5.81 12.85 -5.03
N LEU A 79 -6.01 13.17 -6.31
CA LEU A 79 -5.26 14.23 -7.00
C LEU A 79 -6.04 15.56 -7.04
N PRO A 80 -5.35 16.70 -6.99
CA PRO A 80 -3.90 16.84 -6.76
C PRO A 80 -3.51 16.51 -5.31
N ILE A 81 -2.31 15.95 -5.12
CA ILE A 81 -1.79 15.69 -3.76
C ILE A 81 -1.53 17.05 -3.09
N PRO A 82 -2.06 17.31 -1.88
CA PRO A 82 -1.80 18.56 -1.17
C PRO A 82 -0.31 18.78 -0.91
N ASN A 83 0.16 20.02 -1.04
CA ASN A 83 1.54 20.39 -0.70
C ASN A 83 1.88 20.16 0.79
N SER A 84 0.86 20.08 1.65
CA SER A 84 1.02 19.77 3.07
C SER A 84 1.13 18.26 3.35
N ALA A 85 0.98 17.39 2.34
CA ALA A 85 1.18 15.97 2.51
C ALA A 85 2.67 15.69 2.75
N PHE A 86 3.01 15.16 3.93
CA PHE A 86 4.39 14.81 4.27
C PHE A 86 4.99 13.79 3.29
N MET A 87 4.19 12.78 2.91
CA MET A 87 4.55 11.77 1.92
C MET A 87 3.35 11.46 1.01
N HIS A 88 3.61 11.28 -0.28
CA HIS A 88 2.58 11.05 -1.30
C HIS A 88 1.84 9.72 -1.11
N ASP A 89 2.58 8.66 -0.79
CA ASP A 89 2.06 7.33 -0.50
C ASP A 89 1.21 7.33 0.78
N TRP A 90 1.61 8.09 1.80
CA TRP A 90 0.82 8.23 3.03
C TRP A 90 -0.51 8.91 2.76
N TRP A 91 -0.50 9.98 1.96
CA TRP A 91 -1.73 10.64 1.51
C TRP A 91 -2.67 9.67 0.77
N LEU A 92 -2.15 8.94 -0.22
CA LEU A 92 -2.92 7.93 -0.95
C LEU A 92 -3.49 6.87 0.00
N GLY A 93 -2.70 6.43 0.98
CA GLY A 93 -3.13 5.53 2.04
C GLY A 93 -4.31 6.05 2.86
N LEU A 94 -4.26 7.32 3.27
CA LEU A 94 -5.34 7.93 4.04
C LEU A 94 -6.63 8.07 3.21
N VAL A 95 -6.52 8.50 1.96
CA VAL A 95 -7.67 8.62 1.04
C VAL A 95 -8.30 7.24 0.80
N ALA A 96 -7.49 6.22 0.51
CA ALA A 96 -7.97 4.86 0.33
C ALA A 96 -8.62 4.28 1.60
N ALA A 97 -8.07 4.56 2.78
CA ALA A 97 -8.64 4.09 4.05
C ALA A 97 -9.95 4.80 4.42
N ALA A 98 -10.13 6.04 3.98
CA ALA A 98 -11.33 6.83 4.25
C ALA A 98 -12.47 6.50 3.29
N PHE A 99 -12.16 6.27 2.00
CA PHE A 99 -13.17 6.23 0.93
C PHE A 99 -13.18 4.92 0.12
N GLY A 100 -12.27 4.00 0.39
CA GLY A 100 -12.02 2.88 -0.51
C GLY A 100 -11.66 1.56 0.18
N LYS A 101 -10.88 0.75 -0.54
CA LYS A 101 -10.35 -0.53 -0.07
C LYS A 101 -8.83 -0.53 -0.12
N ILE A 102 -8.23 -1.02 0.96
CA ILE A 102 -6.80 -1.29 1.03
C ILE A 102 -6.60 -2.80 1.14
N ALA A 103 -5.76 -3.35 0.26
CA ALA A 103 -5.26 -4.71 0.38
C ALA A 103 -3.74 -4.71 0.44
N TYR A 104 -3.19 -5.77 1.01
CA TYR A 104 -1.74 -5.95 1.13
C TYR A 104 -1.33 -7.33 0.61
N LEU A 105 -0.15 -7.40 0.02
CA LEU A 105 0.48 -8.64 -0.42
C LEU A 105 1.70 -8.92 0.45
N GLY A 106 1.66 -10.01 1.22
CA GLY A 106 2.81 -10.47 2.00
C GLY A 106 3.76 -11.31 1.16
N HIS A 107 5.05 -11.27 1.49
CA HIS A 107 5.95 -12.37 1.15
C HIS A 107 5.64 -13.54 2.11
N HIS A 108 5.04 -14.61 1.60
CA HIS A 108 5.27 -15.93 2.19
C HIS A 108 6.53 -16.50 1.54
N PRO A 109 7.66 -16.64 2.23
CA PRO A 109 8.67 -17.61 1.83
C PRO A 109 8.17 -19.03 2.17
N PRO A 110 8.53 -20.06 1.39
CA PRO A 110 8.29 -21.45 1.78
C PRO A 110 9.04 -21.72 3.10
N ILE A 111 8.38 -22.47 3.97
CA ILE A 111 9.01 -23.10 5.15
C ILE A 111 10.06 -24.08 4.65
#